data_AF-A0A6V7I981-F1
#
_entry.id   AF-A0A6V7I981-F1
#
_cell.length_a   1.000
_cell.length_b   1.000
_cell.length_c   1.000
_cell.angle_alpha   90.00
_cell.angle_beta   90.00
_cell.angle_gamma   90.00
#
_symmetry.space_group_name_H-M   'P 1'
#
loop_
_entity.id
_entity.type
_entity.pdbx_description
1 polymer ?
#
loop_
_entity_poly.entity_id
_entity_poly.type
_entity_poly.pdbx_seq_one_letter_code
_entity_poly.pdbx_strand_id
1 'polypeptide(L)' 'PLRDIAVMKNQTARFECIVEAEPQPQISWSINGEMLHNSSNYEIYYRNGVCRLVIPVAYV' A
#
# COMPACT_ATOMS: atom_id res chain seq x y z
N PRO A 1 -7.40 -7.92 6.93
CA PRO A 1 -7.85 -6.50 6.85
C PRO A 1 -6.66 -5.57 7.10
N LEU A 2 -6.69 -4.35 6.54
CA LEU A 2 -5.68 -3.33 6.83
C LEU A 2 -5.81 -2.84 8.27
N ARG A 3 -4.70 -2.36 8.82
CA ARG A 3 -4.61 -1.86 10.19
C ARG A 3 -3.79 -0.60 10.21
N ASP A 4 -4.09 0.25 11.20
CA ASP A 4 -3.30 1.43 11.49
C ASP A 4 -1.91 1.02 11.96
N ILE A 5 -0.91 1.81 11.57
CA ILE A 5 0.48 1.65 11.97
C ILE A 5 1.02 3.00 12.43
N ALA A 6 1.96 2.95 13.38
CA ALA A 6 2.75 4.11 13.77
C ALA A 6 4.21 3.83 13.40
N VAL A 7 4.82 4.75 12.65
CA VAL A 7 6.24 4.70 12.28
C VAL A 7 6.89 6.03 12.62
N MET A 8 8.21 6.01 12.88
CA MET A 8 8.93 7.27 13.06
C MET A 8 9.07 8.01 11.72
N LYS A 9 9.22 9.33 11.79
CA LYS A 9 9.56 10.16 10.64
C LYS A 9 10.77 9.58 9.90
N ASN A 10 10.72 9.60 8.57
CA ASN A 10 11.75 9.07 7.66
C ASN A 10 11.97 7.55 7.73
N GLN A 11 11.12 6.79 8.43
CA GLN A 11 11.13 5.34 8.35
C GLN A 11 10.18 4.82 7.28
N THR A 12 10.39 3.57 6.88
CA THR A 12 9.53 2.89 5.93
C THR A 12 8.22 2.46 6.57
N ALA A 13 7.10 2.88 6.00
CA ALA A 13 5.79 2.36 6.31
C ALA A 13 5.41 1.25 5.31
N ARG A 14 4.78 0.19 5.81
CA ARG A 14 4.30 -0.91 4.98
C ARG A 14 2.89 -1.31 5.36
N PHE A 15 2.01 -1.29 4.37
CA PHE A 15 0.65 -1.77 4.46
C PHE A 15 0.51 -3.06 3.65
N GLU A 16 -0.13 -4.07 4.23
CA GLU A 16 -0.35 -5.35 3.57
C GLU A 16 -1.71 -5.94 3.92
N CYS A 17 -2.40 -6.48 2.93
CA CYS A 17 -3.60 -7.29 3.13
C CYS A 17 -3.69 -8.41 2.10
N ILE A 18 -4.52 -9.40 2.40
CA ILE A 18 -4.87 -10.49 1.49
C ILE A 18 -6.25 -10.20 0.92
N VAL A 19 -6.38 -10.31 -0.40
CA VAL A 19 -7.62 -10.17 -1.16
C VAL A 19 -7.85 -11.45 -1.95
N GLU A 20 -9.02 -12.04 -1.78
CA GLU A 20 -9.48 -13.21 -2.51
C GLU A 20 -10.77 -12.81 -3.26
N ALA A 21 -10.74 -12.90 -4.59
CA ALA A 21 -11.91 -12.65 -5.43
C ALA A 21 -11.76 -13.36 -6.79
N GLU A 22 -12.91 -13.74 -7.37
CA GLU A 22 -13.03 -14.32 -8.70
C GLU A 22 -14.13 -13.54 -9.45
N PRO A 23 -13.83 -12.86 -10.59
CA PRO A 23 -12.53 -12.77 -11.25
C PRO A 23 -11.49 -11.97 -10.46
N GLN A 24 -10.22 -12.06 -10.87
CA GLN A 24 -9.12 -11.34 -10.22
C GLN A 24 -9.41 -9.83 -10.17
N PRO A 25 -9.36 -9.20 -8.98
CA PRO A 25 -9.75 -7.80 -8.82
C PRO A 25 -8.65 -6.85 -9.29
N GLN A 26 -9.06 -5.63 -9.65
CA GLN A 26 -8.15 -4.50 -9.79
C GLN A 26 -7.91 -3.87 -8.42
N ILE A 27 -6.65 -3.68 -8.05
CA ILE A 27 -6.23 -3.10 -6.77
C ILE A 27 -5.72 -1.69 -6.99
N SER A 28 -6.24 -0.73 -6.22
CA SER A 28 -5.74 0.65 -6.15
C SER A 28 -5.54 1.07 -4.69
N TRP A 29 -4.55 1.93 -4.47
CA TRP A 29 -4.29 2.57 -3.19
C TRP A 29 -4.53 4.07 -3.34
N SER A 30 -5.00 4.72 -2.28
CA SER A 30 -5.17 6.17 -2.26
C SER A 30 -4.70 6.77 -0.94
N ILE A 31 -4.23 8.01 -1.00
CA ILE A 31 -3.97 8.86 0.16
C ILE A 31 -4.80 10.14 0.02
N ASN A 32 -5.59 10.48 1.04
CA ASN A 32 -6.44 11.67 1.02
C ASN A 32 -7.35 11.79 -0.23
N GLY A 33 -7.82 10.66 -0.77
CA GLY A 33 -8.65 10.62 -1.97
C GLY A 33 -7.89 10.63 -3.31
N GLU A 34 -6.58 10.82 -3.30
CA GLU A 34 -5.74 10.77 -4.49
C GLU A 34 -5.19 9.37 -4.74
N MET A 35 -5.35 8.87 -5.97
CA MET A 35 -4.88 7.54 -6.34
C MET A 35 -3.36 7.51 -6.48
N LEU A 36 -2.74 6.49 -5.87
CA LEU A 36 -1.30 6.27 -5.89
C LEU A 36 -0.89 5.40 -7.08
N HIS A 37 0.30 5.69 -7.59
CA HIS A 37 0.98 4.91 -8.62
C HIS A 37 2.41 4.61 -8.17
N ASN A 38 3.01 3.56 -8.74
CA ASN A 38 4.42 3.24 -8.53
C ASN A 38 5.28 4.45 -8.89
N SER A 39 6.17 4.84 -7.97
CA SER A 39 7.05 6.01 -8.10
C SER A 39 8.24 5.89 -7.14
N SER A 40 9.11 6.91 -7.09
CA SER A 40 10.18 6.97 -6.08
C SER A 40 9.66 7.06 -4.63
N ASN A 41 8.39 7.47 -4.45
CA ASN A 41 7.80 7.70 -3.14
C ASN A 41 6.92 6.52 -2.69
N TYR A 42 6.50 5.66 -3.63
CA TYR A 42 5.54 4.59 -3.37
C TYR A 42 5.88 3.34 -4.19
N GLU A 43 5.92 2.18 -3.52
CA GLU A 43 6.00 0.88 -4.19
C GLU A 43 4.70 0.10 -3.95
N ILE A 44 4.03 -0.27 -5.04
CA ILE A 44 2.73 -0.96 -5.03
C ILE A 44 2.89 -2.32 -5.67
N TYR A 45 2.50 -3.37 -4.93
CA TYR A 45 2.56 -4.75 -5.38
C TYR A 45 1.21 -5.45 -5.21
N TYR A 46 0.84 -6.24 -6.21
CA TYR A 46 -0.24 -7.20 -6.10
C TYR A 46 0.18 -8.53 -6.73
N ARG A 47 0.31 -9.58 -5.91
CA ARG A 47 0.69 -10.92 -6.37
C ARG A 47 0.10 -11.98 -5.47
N ASN A 48 -0.53 -13.00 -6.07
CA ASN A 48 -1.09 -14.17 -5.37
C ASN A 48 -1.99 -13.78 -4.19
N GLY A 49 -2.90 -12.82 -4.42
CA GLY A 49 -3.81 -12.31 -3.39
C GLY A 49 -3.17 -11.34 -2.39
N VAL A 50 -1.84 -11.17 -2.36
CA VAL A 50 -1.17 -10.24 -1.46
C VAL A 50 -1.10 -8.85 -2.09
N CYS A 51 -1.81 -7.89 -1.49
CA CYS A 51 -1.78 -6.48 -1.81
C CYS A 51 -0.83 -5.76 -0.85
N ARG A 52 0.15 -5.02 -1.38
CA ARG A 52 1.15 -4.31 -0.57
C ARG A 52 1.38 -2.90 -1.08
N LEU A 53 1.46 -1.95 -0.16
CA LEU A 53 1.96 -0.59 -0.36
C LEU A 53 3.16 -0.36 0.56
N VAL A 54 4.26 0.10 -0.01
CA VAL A 54 5.46 0.54 0.72
C VAL A 54 5.64 2.03 0.49
N ILE A 55 5.84 2.76 1.60
CA ILE A 55 6.21 4.18 1.60
C ILE A 55 7.62 4.23 2.20
N PRO A 56 8.69 4.32 1.37
CA PRO A 56 10.07 4.21 1.84
C PRO A 56 10.43 5.25 2.91
N VAL A 57 9.88 6.46 2.78
CA VAL A 57 10.10 7.58 3.69
C VAL A 57 8.74 8.12 4.14
N ALA A 58 8.34 7.81 5.38
CA ALA A 58 7.14 8.38 5.97
C ALA A 58 7.33 9.87 6.26
N TYR A 59 6.48 10.69 5.63
CA TYR A 59 6.37 12.12 5.90
C TYR A 59 5.46 12.36 7.11
N VAL A 60 5.69 13.47 7.82
CA VAL A 60 4.89 13.92 8.98
C VAL A 60 3.68 14.70 8.49
#